data_AF-A0A193QIG6-F1
#
_entry.id   AF-A0A193QIG6-F1
#
_cell.length_a   1.000
_cell.length_b   1.000
_cell.length_c   1.000
_cell.angle_alpha   90.00
_cell.angle_beta   90.00
_cell.angle_gamma   90.00
#
_symmetry.space_group_name_H-M   'P 1'
#
loop_
_entity.id
_entity.type
_entity.pdbx_description
1 polymer ?
#
loop_
_entity_poly.entity_id
_entity_poly.type
_entity_poly.pdbx_seq_one_letter_code
_entity_poly.pdbx_strand_id
1 'polypeptide(L)' 'MDTNSHKIMVRFYNASGTAWQFPDGAIIHNAYEAQRKADKLGMILEKRNLRRFSNSH' A
#
# COMPACT_ATOMS: atom_id res chain seq x y z
N MET A 1 13.07 22.96 4.76
CA MET A 1 13.59 21.68 4.24
C MET A 1 12.46 20.66 4.34
N ASP A 2 11.43 20.92 3.56
CA ASP A 2 10.32 20.04 3.25
C ASP A 2 10.90 18.92 2.37
N THR A 3 11.44 17.88 3.00
CA THR A 3 11.80 16.64 2.34
C THR A 3 10.51 15.98 1.89
N ASN A 4 9.98 16.47 0.77
CA ASN A 4 8.85 15.91 0.05
C ASN A 4 9.29 14.54 -0.52
N SER A 5 9.37 13.59 0.40
CA SER A 5 9.68 12.20 0.14
C SER A 5 8.47 11.63 -0.57
N HIS A 6 8.45 11.78 -1.90
CA HIS A 6 7.49 11.12 -2.78
C HIS A 6 7.71 9.61 -2.68
N LYS A 7 7.27 9.02 -1.56
CA LYS A 7 7.27 7.58 -1.38
C LYS A 7 6.34 6.99 -2.42
N ILE A 8 6.88 6.12 -3.25
CA ILE A 8 6.13 5.44 -4.29
C ILE A 8 5.03 4.60 -3.61
N MET A 9 3.79 4.80 -4.05
CA MET A 9 2.66 4.02 -3.57
C MET A 9 2.50 2.76 -4.42
N VAL A 10 2.55 1.59 -3.78
CA VAL A 10 2.26 0.30 -4.38
C VAL A 10 0.76 0.11 -4.40
N ARG A 11 0.16 0.11 -5.59
CA ARG A 11 -1.28 -0.01 -5.79
C ARG A 11 -1.75 -1.45 -5.67
N PHE A 12 -3.04 -1.61 -5.38
CA PHE A 12 -3.68 -2.90 -5.52
C PHE A 12 -3.62 -3.37 -6.96
N TYR A 13 -3.25 -4.64 -7.15
CA TYR A 13 -3.28 -5.32 -8.44
C TYR A 13 -4.72 -5.61 -8.89
N ASN A 14 -5.64 -5.78 -7.94
CA ASN A 14 -7.04 -6.15 -8.20
C ASN A 14 -8.04 -5.28 -7.43
N ALA A 15 -9.28 -5.23 -7.91
CA ALA A 15 -10.37 -4.51 -7.24
C ALA A 15 -10.71 -5.09 -5.85
N SER A 16 -10.43 -6.37 -5.65
CA SER A 16 -10.59 -7.06 -4.37
C SER A 16 -9.63 -6.58 -3.28
N GLY A 17 -8.61 -5.78 -3.63
CA GLY A 17 -7.65 -5.24 -2.67
C GLY A 17 -6.90 -6.34 -1.88
N THR A 18 -6.66 -7.49 -2.51
CA THR A 18 -6.00 -8.65 -1.89
C THR A 18 -4.60 -8.90 -2.43
N ALA A 19 -4.15 -8.11 -3.40
CA ALA A 19 -2.81 -8.23 -3.97
C ALA A 19 -2.26 -6.87 -4.35
N TRP A 20 -0.94 -6.71 -4.31
CA TRP A 20 -0.23 -5.48 -4.62
C TRP A 20 0.76 -5.71 -5.76
N GLN A 21 0.76 -4.80 -6.73
CA GLN A 21 1.69 -4.84 -7.85
C GLN A 21 2.84 -3.86 -7.62
N PHE A 22 4.05 -4.39 -7.53
CA PHE A 22 5.27 -3.60 -7.37
C PHE A 22 5.80 -3.10 -8.72
N PRO A 23 6.63 -2.04 -8.74
CA PRO A 23 7.21 -1.50 -9.97
C PRO A 23 8.12 -2.47 -10.74
N ASP A 24 8.61 -3.51 -10.07
CA ASP A 24 9.38 -4.60 -10.67
C ASP A 24 8.51 -5.65 -11.37
N GLY A 25 7.19 -5.46 -11.38
CA GLY A 25 6.21 -6.40 -11.94
C GLY A 25 5.80 -7.52 -10.97
N ALA A 26 6.35 -7.58 -9.76
CA ALA A 26 5.98 -8.60 -8.79
C ALA A 26 4.58 -8.36 -8.22
N ILE A 27 3.79 -9.42 -8.11
CA ILE A 27 2.46 -9.40 -7.50
C ILE A 27 2.51 -10.21 -6.21
N ILE A 28 2.20 -9.55 -5.08
CA ILE A 28 2.21 -10.20 -3.75
C ILE A 28 0.79 -10.18 -3.21
N HIS A 29 0.28 -11.36 -2.84
CA HIS A 29 -1.07 -11.54 -2.28
C HIS A 29 -1.10 -11.48 -0.74
N ASN A 30 0.04 -11.71 -0.10
CA ASN A 30 0.16 -11.65 1.36
C ASN A 30 0.48 -10.21 1.82
N ALA A 31 -0.39 -9.64 2.65
CA ALA A 31 -0.24 -8.28 3.16
C ALA A 31 1.06 -8.07 3.97
N TYR A 32 1.47 -9.06 4.76
CA TYR A 32 2.70 -8.98 5.56
C TYR A 32 3.95 -8.98 4.69
N GLU A 33 4.01 -9.87 3.69
CA GLU A 33 5.12 -9.93 2.76
C GLU A 33 5.20 -8.68 1.89
N ALA A 34 4.05 -8.18 1.42
CA ALA A 34 3.94 -6.94 0.68
C ALA A 34 4.46 -5.75 1.53
N GLN A 35 4.08 -5.68 2.80
CA GLN A 35 4.50 -4.59 3.69
C GLN A 35 6.01 -4.65 3.92
N ARG A 36 6.55 -5.84 4.22
CA ARG A 36 7.99 -6.03 4.42
C ARG A 36 8.80 -5.64 3.18
N LYS A 37 8.32 -5.98 1.98
CA LYS A 37 8.97 -5.57 0.72
C LYS A 37 8.86 -4.07 0.49
N ALA A 38 7.69 -3.49 0.72
CA ALA A 38 7.49 -2.05 0.61
C ALA A 38 8.43 -1.28 1.56
N ASP A 39 8.54 -1.69 2.81
CA ASP A 39 9.43 -1.07 3.80
C ASP A 39 10.90 -1.17 3.38
N LYS A 40 11.33 -2.34 2.87
CA LYS A 40 12.69 -2.56 2.36
C LYS A 40 13.01 -1.62 1.18
N LEU A 41 12.01 -1.26 0.39
CA LEU A 41 12.14 -0.39 -0.79
C LEU A 41 11.79 1.08 -0.50
N GLY A 42 11.42 1.43 0.73
CA GLY A 42 10.97 2.78 1.09
C GLY A 42 9.62 3.18 0.48
N MET A 43 8.79 2.21 0.10
CA MET A 43 7.48 2.38 -0.53
C MET A 43 6.34 2.33 0.49
N ILE A 44 5.14 2.72 0.08
CA ILE A 44 3.92 2.63 0.90
C ILE A 44 2.90 1.74 0.18
N LEU A 45 2.30 0.80 0.89
CA LEU A 45 1.18 0.03 0.35
C LEU A 45 -0.11 0.85 0.33
N GLU A 46 -0.85 0.77 -0.78
CA GLU A 46 -2.25 1.15 -0.80
C GLU A 46 -3.01 0.27 0.20
N LYS A 47 -3.69 0.92 1.15
CA LYS A 47 -4.54 0.25 2.13
C LYS A 47 -5.98 0.54 1.76
N ARG A 48 -6.87 -0.46 1.88
CA ARG A 48 -8.31 -0.22 1.76
C ARG A 48 -8.68 0.84 2.78
N ASN A 49 -9.22 1.94 2.29
CA ASN A 49 -9.76 2.99 3.14
C ASN A 49 -11.06 2.44 3.73
N LEU A 50 -10.95 1.66 4.80
CA LEU A 50 -12.08 1.27 5.63
C LEU A 50 -12.54 2.57 6.28
N ARG A 51 -13.46 3.26 5.59
CA ARG A 51 -14.13 4.47 6.03
C ARG A 51 -14.55 4.21 7.48
N ARG A 52 -13.79 4.77 8.44
CA ARG A 52 -14.17 4.74 9.84
C ARG A 52 -15.49 5.48 9.86
N PHE A 53 -16.58 4.78 10.16
CA PHE A 53 -17.81 5.45 10.54
C PHE A 53 -17.44 6.30 11.75
N SER A 54 -17.18 7.59 11.51
CA SER A 54 -17.20 8.59 12.55
C SER A 54 -18.64 8.61 13.04
N ASN A 55 -18.95 7.76 14.02
CA ASN A 55 -20.16 7.91 14.81
C ASN A 55 -19.98 9.18 15.62
N SER A 56 -20.31 10.30 15.00
CA SER A 56 -20.66 11.53 15.69
C SER A 56 -22.16 11.42 15.99
N HIS A 57 -22.52 11.13 17.24
CA HIS A 57 -23.85 11.38 17.78
C HIS A 57 -23.68 12.19 19.05
#